data_AF-A0A8H6MF64-F1
#
_entry.id   AF-A0A8H6MF64-F1
#
_cell.length_a   1.000
_cell.length_b   1.000
_cell.length_c   1.000
_cell.angle_alpha   90.00
_cell.angle_beta   90.00
_cell.angle_gamma   90.00
#
_symmetry.space_group_name_H-M   'P 1'
#
loop_
_entity.id
_entity.type
_entity.pdbx_description
1 polymer ?
#
loop_
_entity_poly.entity_id
_entity_poly.type
_entity_poly.pdbx_seq_one_letter_code
_entity_poly.pdbx_strand_id
1 'polypeptide(L)'
;MKFFSQSFLYDDNWSIVSLAYFLRYPNPYASHVISCDVISREQTETGTLRTTRLILKRGNMPRWFPKQFVSRAESWLVEESEVDPFGKVVHCKTRNLDNLKVMRVEELVEFRQGQEDKTIQHTEVRITSGFGWGLTKRIENYGITRFKANLQRSREGVHLILDLLRQSRLQPMALGDASIPHVLPMHAPAPTIPFERHEERYDDDSAVPPRQGVWSKIRNWISPSS
;
A
#
# COMPACT_ATOMS: atom_id res chain seq x y z
N MET A 1 26.04 12.28 7.85
CA MET A 1 25.16 11.11 7.88
C MET A 1 24.12 11.29 8.98
N LYS A 2 22.87 10.95 8.68
CA LYS A 2 21.79 10.84 9.67
C LYS A 2 21.20 9.44 9.67
N PHE A 3 20.80 9.01 10.85
CA PHE A 3 20.19 7.70 11.11
C PHE A 3 18.88 7.89 11.85
N PHE A 4 17.90 7.05 11.56
CA PHE A 4 16.66 6.94 12.31
C PHE A 4 16.17 5.51 12.24
N SER A 5 15.59 5.02 13.33
CA SER A 5 14.92 3.73 13.38
C SER A 5 13.59 3.82 14.14
N GLN A 6 12.67 2.93 13.80
CA GLN A 6 11.39 2.78 14.47
C GLN A 6 10.90 1.34 14.33
N SER A 7 10.20 0.85 15.35
CA SER A 7 9.45 -0.40 15.29
C SER A 7 7.95 -0.14 15.37
N PHE A 8 7.17 -1.04 14.78
CA PHE A 8 5.72 -1.06 14.87
C PHE A 8 5.22 -2.50 14.99
N LEU A 9 4.10 -2.68 15.69
CA LEU A 9 3.46 -3.97 15.90
C LEU A 9 2.13 -4.02 15.14
N TYR A 10 1.96 -5.02 14.29
CA TYR A 10 0.70 -5.36 13.65
C TYR A 10 0.02 -6.49 14.44
N ASP A 11 -1.29 -6.40 14.64
CA ASP A 11 -2.10 -7.44 15.28
C ASP A 11 -2.43 -8.63 14.33
N ASP A 12 -1.72 -8.73 13.20
CA ASP A 12 -1.90 -9.76 12.19
C ASP A 12 -0.67 -10.65 12.07
N ASN A 13 -0.90 -11.87 11.56
CA ASN A 13 0.17 -12.82 11.27
C ASN A 13 1.12 -12.33 10.19
N TRP A 14 2.35 -12.87 10.24
CA TRP A 14 3.41 -12.45 9.35
C TRP A 14 3.06 -12.66 7.87
N SER A 15 2.29 -13.71 7.55
CA SER A 15 1.96 -14.04 6.16
C SER A 15 1.09 -12.97 5.50
N ILE A 16 0.05 -12.50 6.18
CA ILE A 16 -0.85 -11.48 5.62
C ILE A 16 -0.20 -10.08 5.62
N VAL A 17 0.60 -9.75 6.64
CA VAL A 17 1.36 -8.48 6.68
C VAL A 17 2.41 -8.44 5.57
N SER A 18 3.14 -9.53 5.36
CA SER A 18 4.12 -9.63 4.27
C SER A 18 3.46 -9.50 2.91
N LEU A 19 2.32 -10.17 2.69
CA LEU A 19 1.56 -10.05 1.45
C LEU A 19 1.07 -8.61 1.24
N ALA A 20 0.52 -7.97 2.27
CA ALA A 20 0.08 -6.58 2.20
C ALA A 20 1.23 -5.62 1.84
N TYR A 21 2.43 -5.85 2.39
CA TYR A 21 3.61 -5.04 2.08
C TYR A 21 4.02 -5.15 0.61
N PHE A 22 3.96 -6.34 0.02
CA PHE A 22 4.29 -6.53 -1.40
C PHE A 22 3.21 -5.96 -2.33
N LEU A 23 1.94 -5.98 -1.91
CA LEU A 23 0.78 -5.44 -2.64
C LEU A 23 0.48 -3.97 -2.32
N ARG A 24 1.35 -3.28 -1.55
CA ARG A 24 1.07 -1.93 -1.05
C ARG A 24 0.86 -0.88 -2.13
N TYR A 25 1.22 -1.14 -3.39
CA TYR A 25 0.94 -0.23 -4.49
C TYR A 25 -0.03 -0.87 -5.49
N PRO A 26 -0.98 -0.08 -6.01
CA PRO A 26 -1.23 1.31 -5.68
C PRO A 26 -1.98 1.54 -4.35
N ASN A 27 -1.80 2.71 -3.71
CA ASN A 27 -2.61 3.15 -2.56
C ASN A 27 -2.66 4.70 -2.43
N PRO A 28 -3.70 5.31 -1.82
CA PRO A 28 -3.87 6.76 -1.74
C PRO A 28 -2.83 7.47 -0.85
N TYR A 29 -2.23 6.76 0.10
CA TYR A 29 -1.17 7.29 0.97
C TYR A 29 0.17 7.40 0.24
N ALA A 30 0.34 6.69 -0.87
CA ALA A 30 1.53 6.65 -1.72
C ALA A 30 1.29 7.11 -3.17
N SER A 31 0.42 8.10 -3.39
CA SER A 31 0.11 8.67 -4.72
C SER A 31 1.31 9.23 -5.50
N HIS A 32 2.46 9.37 -4.85
CA HIS A 32 3.72 9.78 -5.48
C HIS A 32 4.44 8.62 -6.18
N VAL A 33 4.07 7.36 -5.91
CA VAL A 33 4.59 6.19 -6.63
C VAL A 33 3.86 6.07 -7.96
N ILE A 34 4.63 6.09 -9.05
CA ILE A 34 4.12 6.06 -10.42
C ILE A 34 4.07 4.61 -10.93
N SER A 35 5.15 3.85 -10.71
CA SER A 35 5.22 2.44 -11.09
C SER A 35 6.04 1.62 -10.08
N CYS A 36 5.79 0.31 -10.06
CA CYS A 36 6.54 -0.67 -9.28
C CYS A 36 6.59 -1.97 -10.07
N ASP A 37 7.76 -2.30 -10.61
CA ASP A 37 7.97 -3.38 -11.56
C ASP A 37 8.89 -4.43 -10.95
N VAL A 38 8.57 -5.72 -11.11
CA VAL A 38 9.47 -6.81 -10.71
C VAL A 38 10.52 -7.01 -11.80
N ILE A 39 11.79 -6.82 -11.46
CA ILE A 39 12.92 -6.98 -12.38
C ILE A 39 13.43 -8.42 -12.37
N SER A 40 13.54 -9.01 -11.18
CA SER A 40 13.93 -10.40 -11.00
C SER A 40 13.23 -10.99 -9.78
N ARG A 41 12.99 -12.30 -9.84
CA ARG A 41 12.48 -13.08 -8.72
C ARG A 41 12.97 -14.51 -8.86
N GLU A 42 13.62 -15.00 -7.82
CA GLU A 42 14.20 -16.34 -7.79
C GLU A 42 14.08 -16.95 -6.39
N GLN A 43 13.94 -18.27 -6.36
CA GLN A 43 14.08 -19.04 -5.13
C GLN A 43 15.55 -19.41 -4.96
N THR A 44 16.09 -19.22 -3.75
CA THR A 44 17.45 -19.59 -3.41
C THR A 44 17.54 -21.07 -3.04
N GLU A 45 18.75 -21.63 -3.06
CA GLU A 45 19.01 -23.00 -2.59
C GLU A 45 18.62 -23.20 -1.12
N THR A 46 18.65 -22.14 -0.31
CA THR A 46 18.22 -22.16 1.10
C THR A 46 16.71 -22.06 1.28
N GLY A 47 15.93 -22.02 0.19
CA GLY A 47 14.47 -21.98 0.21
C GLY A 47 13.86 -20.59 0.41
N THR A 48 14.66 -19.53 0.40
CA THR A 48 14.17 -18.13 0.49
C THR A 48 13.79 -17.60 -0.88
N LEU A 49 12.88 -16.62 -0.94
CA LEU A 49 12.51 -15.94 -2.18
C LEU A 49 13.17 -14.57 -2.25
N ARG A 50 14.07 -14.38 -3.22
CA ARG A 50 14.67 -13.08 -3.52
C ARG A 50 13.89 -12.40 -4.63
N THR A 51 13.61 -11.11 -4.44
CA THR A 51 12.94 -10.27 -5.44
C THR A 51 13.65 -8.93 -5.53
N THR A 52 13.92 -8.48 -6.75
CA THR A 52 14.31 -7.10 -7.02
C THR A 52 13.17 -6.38 -7.74
N ARG A 53 12.75 -5.24 -7.21
CA ARG A 53 11.76 -4.35 -7.82
C ARG A 53 12.38 -3.00 -8.17
N LEU A 54 11.94 -2.44 -9.29
CA LEU A 54 12.24 -1.07 -9.69
C LEU A 54 11.01 -0.20 -9.43
N ILE A 55 11.20 0.91 -8.73
CA ILE A 55 10.12 1.80 -8.32
C ILE A 55 10.40 3.19 -8.91
N LEU A 56 9.44 3.74 -9.64
CA LEU A 56 9.46 5.14 -10.07
C LEU A 56 8.59 5.96 -9.14
N LYS A 57 9.12 7.06 -8.60
CA LYS A 57 8.33 8.01 -7.81
C LYS A 57 8.54 9.45 -8.24
N ARG A 58 7.49 10.25 -8.10
CA ARG A 58 7.55 11.71 -8.16
C ARG A 58 8.03 12.28 -6.83
N GLY A 59 9.11 13.04 -6.87
CA GLY A 59 9.62 13.86 -5.79
C GLY A 59 9.24 15.32 -5.94
N ASN A 60 9.42 16.08 -4.86
CA ASN A 60 9.38 17.55 -4.91
C ASN A 60 10.69 18.06 -4.32
N MET A 61 11.39 18.92 -5.05
CA MET A 61 12.59 19.59 -4.55
C MET A 61 12.18 20.66 -3.53
N PRO A 62 12.90 20.78 -2.40
CA PRO A 62 12.61 21.86 -1.46
C PRO A 62 12.93 23.22 -2.10
N ARG A 63 12.13 24.24 -1.80
CA ARG A 63 12.25 25.58 -2.41
C ARG A 63 13.63 26.23 -2.24
N TRP A 64 14.35 25.88 -1.18
CA TRP A 64 15.68 26.40 -0.90
C TRP A 64 16.80 25.72 -1.71
N PHE A 65 16.53 24.58 -2.36
CA PHE A 65 17.55 23.85 -3.10
C PHE A 65 17.67 24.39 -4.53
N PRO A 66 18.89 24.59 -5.04
CA PRO A 66 19.06 25.23 -6.34
C PRO A 66 18.60 24.29 -7.48
N LYS A 67 17.69 24.80 -8.31
CA LYS A 67 17.00 24.01 -9.35
C LYS A 67 17.96 23.48 -10.43
N GLN A 68 19.12 24.10 -10.60
CA GLN A 68 20.13 23.73 -11.60
C GLN A 68 20.75 22.35 -11.36
N PHE A 69 20.64 21.79 -10.14
CA PHE A 69 21.30 20.54 -9.78
C PHE A 69 20.43 19.29 -9.95
N VAL A 70 19.12 19.43 -10.21
CA VAL A 70 18.19 18.32 -10.43
C VAL A 70 17.24 18.66 -11.57
N SER A 71 17.40 18.00 -12.71
CA SER A 71 16.63 18.26 -13.94
C SER A 71 15.23 17.64 -13.94
N ARG A 72 15.03 16.54 -13.19
CA ARG A 72 13.75 15.83 -13.09
C ARG A 72 13.33 15.67 -11.65
N ALA A 73 12.08 16.00 -11.37
CA ALA A 73 11.44 15.79 -10.08
C ALA A 73 10.97 14.33 -9.91
N GLU A 74 11.63 13.37 -10.55
CA GLU A 74 11.36 11.94 -10.46
C GLU A 74 12.61 11.25 -9.92
N SER A 75 12.40 10.13 -9.23
CA SER A 75 13.49 9.35 -8.68
C SER A 75 13.20 7.86 -8.82
N TRP A 76 14.17 7.15 -9.34
CA TRP A 76 14.20 5.70 -9.41
C TRP A 76 14.74 5.11 -8.11
N LEU A 77 14.08 4.08 -7.61
CA LEU A 77 14.52 3.29 -6.48
C LEU A 77 14.60 1.83 -6.88
N VAL A 78 15.62 1.16 -6.34
CA VAL A 78 15.65 -0.30 -6.32
C VAL A 78 15.23 -0.76 -4.93
N GLU A 79 14.34 -1.73 -4.91
CA GLU A 79 13.94 -2.47 -3.73
C GLU A 79 14.40 -3.92 -3.88
N GLU A 80 15.17 -4.42 -2.92
CA GLU A 80 15.68 -5.79 -2.88
C GLU A 80 15.10 -6.45 -1.64
N SER A 81 14.34 -7.52 -1.81
CA SER A 81 13.70 -8.24 -0.70
C SER A 81 14.09 -9.71 -0.67
N GLU A 82 14.24 -10.26 0.53
CA GLU A 82 14.41 -11.69 0.79
C GLU A 82 13.34 -12.15 1.78
N VAL A 83 12.55 -13.14 1.36
CA VAL A 83 11.47 -13.74 2.16
C VAL A 83 11.91 -15.13 2.59
N ASP A 84 12.00 -15.35 3.90
CA ASP A 84 12.17 -16.68 4.49
C ASP A 84 10.82 -17.17 5.04
N PRO A 85 10.14 -18.10 4.35
CA PRO A 85 8.85 -18.61 4.78
C PRO A 85 8.94 -19.50 6.03
N PHE A 86 10.09 -20.12 6.30
CA PHE A 86 10.28 -21.01 7.46
C PHE A 86 10.62 -20.19 8.71
N GLY A 87 11.54 -19.24 8.59
CA GLY A 87 11.85 -18.26 9.63
C GLY A 87 10.76 -17.21 9.85
N LYS A 88 9.77 -17.13 8.95
CA LYS A 88 8.70 -16.12 8.95
C LYS A 88 9.27 -14.71 9.09
N VAL A 89 10.22 -14.38 8.20
CA VAL A 89 10.86 -13.08 8.15
C VAL A 89 10.97 -12.57 6.71
N VAL A 90 10.72 -11.27 6.53
CA VAL A 90 11.01 -10.55 5.30
C VAL A 90 12.04 -9.49 5.61
N HIS A 91 13.15 -9.48 4.88
CA HIS A 91 14.07 -8.36 4.84
C HIS A 91 13.86 -7.61 3.52
N CYS A 92 13.80 -6.28 3.59
CA CYS A 92 13.62 -5.43 2.44
C CYS A 92 14.59 -4.25 2.52
N LYS A 93 15.35 -4.03 1.46
CA LYS A 93 16.28 -2.91 1.32
C LYS A 93 15.84 -2.04 0.16
N THR A 94 15.60 -0.76 0.41
CA THR A 94 15.28 0.22 -0.63
C THR A 94 16.35 1.30 -0.70
N ARG A 95 16.81 1.63 -1.91
CA ARG A 95 17.74 2.73 -2.15
C ARG A 95 17.43 3.48 -3.45
N ASN A 96 17.69 4.78 -3.47
CA ASN A 96 17.62 5.54 -4.72
C ASN A 96 18.77 5.17 -5.66
N LEU A 97 18.50 5.19 -6.98
CA LEU A 97 19.48 4.93 -8.04
C LEU A 97 20.05 6.22 -8.63
N ASP A 98 19.28 7.30 -8.60
CA ASP A 98 19.65 8.62 -9.11
C ASP A 98 19.91 9.62 -7.99
N ASN A 99 20.35 10.84 -8.35
CA ASN A 99 20.56 11.96 -7.43
C ASN A 99 21.53 11.66 -6.26
N LEU A 100 22.39 10.64 -6.40
CA LEU A 100 23.28 10.14 -5.34
C LEU A 100 24.28 11.20 -4.82
N LYS A 101 24.69 12.14 -5.68
CA LYS A 101 25.54 13.28 -5.28
C LYS A 101 24.79 14.23 -4.33
N VAL A 102 23.49 14.39 -4.54
CA VAL A 102 22.63 15.22 -3.69
C VAL A 102 22.34 14.51 -2.38
N MET A 103 21.79 13.30 -2.45
CA MET A 103 21.38 12.54 -1.28
C MET A 103 21.30 11.04 -1.62
N ARG A 104 21.93 10.22 -0.78
CA ARG A 104 21.74 8.77 -0.74
C ARG A 104 20.83 8.45 0.43
N VAL A 105 19.75 7.74 0.14
CA VAL A 105 18.81 7.20 1.13
C VAL A 105 18.85 5.69 1.01
N GLU A 106 19.10 5.03 2.12
CA GLU A 106 19.00 3.58 2.25
C GLU A 106 18.03 3.29 3.38
N GLU A 107 16.97 2.55 3.08
CA GLU A 107 15.95 2.09 4.01
C GLU A 107 16.05 0.58 4.14
N LEU A 108 16.09 0.08 5.36
CA LEU A 108 16.00 -1.34 5.69
C LEU A 108 14.71 -1.56 6.46
N VAL A 109 13.89 -2.49 5.99
CA VAL A 109 12.65 -2.90 6.65
C VAL A 109 12.72 -4.39 6.91
N GLU A 110 12.49 -4.78 8.15
CA GLU A 110 12.30 -6.18 8.55
C GLU A 110 10.85 -6.37 9.01
N PHE A 111 10.17 -7.39 8.49
CA PHE A 111 8.93 -7.90 9.08
C PHE A 111 9.20 -9.29 9.62
N ARG A 112 8.92 -9.52 10.90
CA ARG A 112 9.14 -10.81 11.56
C ARG A 112 7.92 -11.23 12.36
N GLN A 113 7.62 -12.52 12.34
CA GLN A 113 6.66 -13.11 13.28
C GLN A 113 7.09 -12.84 14.73
N GLY A 114 6.25 -12.15 15.47
CA GLY A 114 6.35 -11.95 16.92
C GLY A 114 5.51 -12.96 17.70
N GLN A 115 5.32 -12.68 18.99
CA GLN A 115 4.47 -13.47 19.88
C GLN A 115 2.98 -13.34 19.49
N GLU A 116 2.16 -14.32 19.91
CA GLU A 116 0.70 -14.30 19.74
C GLU A 116 0.22 -14.08 18.29
N ASP A 117 0.91 -14.67 17.32
CA ASP A 117 0.63 -14.49 15.90
C ASP A 117 0.63 -13.02 15.41
N LYS A 118 1.30 -12.10 16.13
CA LYS A 118 1.48 -10.70 15.72
C LYS A 118 2.74 -10.51 14.89
N THR A 119 2.82 -9.43 14.10
CA THR A 119 4.01 -9.13 13.28
C THR A 119 4.72 -7.88 13.75
N ILE A 120 6.02 -7.99 13.99
CA ILE A 120 6.88 -6.84 14.30
C ILE A 120 7.49 -6.35 13.01
N GLN A 121 7.29 -5.07 12.71
CA GLN A 121 8.05 -4.35 11.70
C GLN A 121 9.15 -3.56 12.38
N HIS A 122 10.40 -3.76 11.95
CA HIS A 122 11.52 -2.87 12.27
C HIS A 122 11.91 -2.09 11.02
N THR A 123 12.20 -0.81 11.15
CA THR A 123 12.59 0.04 10.03
C THR A 123 13.76 0.91 10.43
N GLU A 124 14.81 0.89 9.61
CA GLU A 124 15.99 1.74 9.73
C GLU A 124 16.17 2.56 8.46
N VAL A 125 16.59 3.80 8.61
CA VAL A 125 16.96 4.64 7.47
C VAL A 125 18.31 5.30 7.72
N ARG A 126 19.14 5.28 6.68
CA ARG A 126 20.42 5.99 6.60
C ARG A 126 20.36 7.02 5.49
N ILE A 127 20.62 8.27 5.83
CA ILE A 127 20.62 9.38 4.89
C ILE A 127 21.99 10.05 4.90
N THR A 128 22.62 10.11 3.73
CA THR A 128 23.95 10.69 3.55
C THR A 128 23.92 11.65 2.37
N SER A 129 24.46 12.85 2.53
CA SER A 129 24.63 13.81 1.43
C SER A 129 26.10 14.05 1.13
N GLY A 130 26.48 13.88 -0.14
CA GLY A 130 27.81 14.21 -0.65
C GLY A 130 27.87 15.57 -1.35
N PHE A 131 26.83 16.39 -1.23
CA PHE A 131 26.63 17.56 -2.09
C PHE A 131 27.70 18.64 -1.89
N GLY A 132 28.23 18.81 -0.67
CA GLY A 132 29.26 19.80 -0.35
C GLY A 132 28.68 21.21 -0.10
N TRP A 133 29.55 22.23 -0.15
CA TRP A 133 29.17 23.66 -0.13
C TRP A 133 28.39 24.12 1.12
N GLY A 134 28.63 23.48 2.26
CA GLY A 134 27.94 23.79 3.52
C GLY A 134 26.46 23.35 3.59
N LEU A 135 25.91 22.74 2.54
CA LEU A 135 24.50 22.32 2.49
C LEU A 135 24.27 20.89 2.99
N THR A 136 25.31 20.09 3.18
CA THR A 136 25.24 18.68 3.62
C THR A 136 24.29 18.49 4.81
N LYS A 137 24.50 19.24 5.91
CA LYS A 137 23.68 19.11 7.12
C LYS A 137 22.21 19.49 6.88
N ARG A 138 21.96 20.49 6.03
CA ARG A 138 20.60 20.94 5.68
C ARG A 138 19.86 19.89 4.84
N ILE A 139 20.55 19.29 3.87
CA ILE A 139 20.01 18.20 3.03
C ILE A 139 19.71 16.97 3.88
N GLU A 140 20.64 16.54 4.74
CA GLU A 140 20.45 15.36 5.58
C GLU A 140 19.30 15.55 6.59
N ASN A 141 19.20 16.74 7.21
CA ASN A 141 18.08 17.07 8.09
C ASN A 141 16.75 17.05 7.34
N TYR A 142 16.72 17.63 6.13
CA TYR A 142 15.53 17.61 5.27
C TYR A 142 15.09 16.18 4.95
N GLY A 143 16.05 15.30 4.60
CA GLY A 143 15.79 13.89 4.33
C GLY A 143 15.14 13.18 5.52
N ILE A 144 15.68 13.33 6.73
CA ILE A 144 15.13 12.69 7.93
C ILE A 144 13.73 13.22 8.26
N THR A 145 13.52 14.53 8.19
CA THR A 145 12.20 15.12 8.45
C THR A 145 11.16 14.57 7.47
N ARG A 146 11.51 14.48 6.18
CA ARG A 146 10.61 13.92 5.16
C ARG A 146 10.38 12.43 5.36
N PHE A 147 11.40 11.67 5.74
CA PHE A 147 11.25 10.24 6.05
C PHE A 147 10.26 10.03 7.20
N LYS A 148 10.43 10.73 8.32
CA LYS A 148 9.52 10.64 9.47
C LYS A 148 8.08 10.95 9.09
N ALA A 149 7.85 11.98 8.26
CA ALA A 149 6.51 12.32 7.77
C ALA A 149 5.92 11.24 6.85
N ASN A 150 6.76 10.57 6.05
CA ASN A 150 6.32 9.51 5.13
C ASN A 150 6.09 8.17 5.84
N LEU A 151 6.72 7.91 6.97
CA LEU A 151 6.63 6.64 7.68
C LEU A 151 5.20 6.32 8.13
N GLN A 152 4.48 7.32 8.63
CA GLN A 152 3.08 7.18 8.99
C GLN A 152 2.20 6.84 7.78
N ARG A 153 2.40 7.54 6.65
CA ARG A 153 1.66 7.27 5.40
C ARG A 153 1.96 5.88 4.83
N SER A 154 3.21 5.42 4.95
CA SER A 154 3.60 4.07 4.53
C SER A 154 2.81 3.02 5.31
N ARG A 155 2.71 3.19 6.64
CA ARG A 155 1.92 2.31 7.52
C ARG A 155 0.44 2.33 7.19
N GLU A 156 -0.13 3.50 6.96
CA GLU A 156 -1.54 3.65 6.53
C GLU A 156 -1.81 2.93 5.20
N GLY A 157 -0.87 3.00 4.25
CA GLY A 157 -0.94 2.26 2.99
C GLY A 157 -0.95 0.75 3.19
N VAL A 158 -0.06 0.21 4.03
CA VAL A 158 -0.03 -1.23 4.34
C VAL A 158 -1.29 -1.66 5.07
N HIS A 159 -1.77 -0.86 6.04
CA HIS A 159 -2.98 -1.16 6.80
C HIS A 159 -4.22 -1.19 5.90
N LEU A 160 -4.31 -0.28 4.93
CA LEU A 160 -5.37 -0.31 3.93
C LEU A 160 -5.39 -1.65 3.17
N ILE A 161 -4.23 -2.12 2.70
CA ILE A 161 -4.17 -3.39 1.98
C ILE A 161 -4.49 -4.58 2.89
N LEU A 162 -4.04 -4.55 4.15
CA LEU A 162 -4.42 -5.55 5.16
C LEU A 162 -5.93 -5.66 5.30
N ASP A 163 -6.64 -4.52 5.41
CA ASP A 163 -8.10 -4.51 5.50
C ASP A 163 -8.78 -5.10 4.26
N LEU A 164 -8.25 -4.81 3.07
CA LEU A 164 -8.78 -5.39 1.83
C LEU A 164 -8.55 -6.90 1.76
N LEU A 165 -7.37 -7.38 2.19
CA LEU A 165 -7.06 -8.81 2.25
C LEU A 165 -7.92 -9.55 3.27
N ARG A 166 -8.25 -8.92 4.40
CA ARG A 166 -9.19 -9.50 5.39
C ARG A 166 -10.59 -9.61 4.78
N GLN A 167 -11.07 -8.55 4.13
CA GLN A 167 -12.40 -8.53 3.52
C GLN A 167 -12.52 -9.54 2.38
N SER A 168 -11.50 -9.69 1.53
CA SER A 168 -11.53 -10.66 0.44
C SER A 168 -11.58 -12.10 0.92
N ARG A 169 -10.95 -12.43 2.06
CA ARG A 169 -11.01 -13.78 2.67
C ARG A 169 -12.37 -14.10 3.31
N LEU A 170 -13.15 -13.08 3.67
CA LEU A 170 -14.50 -13.24 4.21
C LEU A 170 -15.56 -13.38 3.11
N GLN A 171 -15.24 -13.01 1.87
CA GLN A 171 -16.11 -13.28 0.74
C GLN A 171 -15.73 -14.63 0.14
N PRO A 172 -16.61 -15.64 0.13
CA PRO A 172 -16.35 -16.83 -0.66
C PRO A 172 -16.16 -16.38 -2.10
N MET A 173 -15.02 -16.72 -2.70
CA MET A 173 -14.84 -16.53 -4.13
C MET A 173 -16.01 -17.22 -4.81
N ALA A 174 -16.90 -16.46 -5.43
CA ALA A 174 -17.86 -17.00 -6.37
C ALA A 174 -17.06 -17.50 -7.58
N LEU A 175 -16.39 -18.66 -7.43
CA LEU A 175 -16.09 -19.51 -8.57
C LEU A 175 -17.43 -19.76 -9.24
N GLY A 176 -17.56 -19.33 -10.49
CA GLY A 176 -18.80 -19.28 -11.24
C GLY A 176 -19.72 -20.45 -10.93
N ASP A 177 -20.85 -20.14 -10.31
CA ASP A 177 -21.96 -21.07 -10.23
C ASP A 177 -22.45 -21.29 -11.66
N ALA A 178 -22.19 -22.49 -12.17
CA ALA A 178 -22.73 -22.99 -13.42
C ALA A 178 -24.22 -23.29 -13.21
N SER A 179 -25.02 -22.25 -12.98
CA SER A 179 -26.47 -22.32 -12.99
C SER A 179 -27.04 -20.99 -13.48
N ILE A 180 -26.98 -20.81 -14.81
CA ILE A 180 -27.97 -19.98 -15.48
C ILE A 180 -29.13 -20.92 -15.84
N PRO A 181 -30.19 -21.07 -15.02
CA PRO A 181 -31.48 -21.39 -15.59
C PRO A 181 -31.93 -20.15 -16.36
N HIS A 182 -32.09 -20.34 -17.67
CA HIS A 182 -32.94 -19.54 -18.53
C HIS A 182 -34.15 -19.00 -17.75
N VAL A 183 -34.45 -17.71 -17.89
CA VAL A 183 -35.60 -17.18 -18.64
C VAL A 183 -35.66 -15.68 -18.34
N LEU A 184 -35.36 -14.86 -19.37
CA LEU A 184 -35.84 -13.48 -19.42
C LEU A 184 -37.38 -13.53 -19.47
N PRO A 185 -38.12 -12.87 -18.57
CA PRO A 185 -39.55 -12.69 -18.80
C PRO A 185 -39.70 -11.66 -19.92
N MET A 186 -39.89 -12.14 -21.14
CA MET A 186 -40.59 -11.37 -22.16
C MET A 186 -41.98 -11.04 -21.65
N HIS A 187 -42.40 -9.82 -22.01
CA HIS A 187 -43.70 -9.23 -21.74
C HIS A 187 -44.88 -10.22 -21.74
N ALA A 188 -45.68 -10.19 -20.69
CA ALA A 188 -47.07 -10.64 -20.69
C ALA A 188 -47.92 -9.70 -19.81
N PRO A 189 -49.22 -9.54 -20.12
CA PRO A 189 -49.90 -8.24 -20.10
C PRO A 189 -50.56 -7.89 -18.75
N ALA A 190 -50.84 -6.59 -18.59
CA ALA A 190 -51.50 -6.02 -17.41
C ALA A 190 -52.96 -6.49 -17.25
N PRO A 191 -53.45 -6.68 -16.01
CA PRO A 191 -54.87 -6.64 -15.70
C PRO A 191 -55.24 -5.40 -14.86
N THR A 192 -56.39 -4.83 -15.17
CA THR A 192 -57.07 -3.69 -14.55
C THR A 192 -57.90 -4.10 -13.30
N ILE A 193 -57.60 -3.49 -12.13
CA ILE A 193 -58.44 -2.78 -11.11
C ILE A 193 -59.82 -3.40 -10.70
N PRO A 194 -60.26 -3.50 -9.41
CA PRO A 194 -60.25 -2.43 -8.38
C PRO A 194 -59.96 -2.74 -6.89
N PHE A 195 -59.36 -1.72 -6.26
CA PHE A 195 -59.65 -1.08 -4.97
C PHE A 195 -60.46 -1.87 -3.91
N GLU A 196 -59.80 -2.28 -2.82
CA GLU A 196 -60.38 -2.32 -1.47
C GLU A 196 -59.29 -2.09 -0.42
N ARG A 197 -59.66 -1.30 0.60
CA ARG A 197 -58.78 -0.70 1.62
C ARG A 197 -58.83 -1.57 2.88
N HIS A 198 -57.69 -2.00 3.40
CA HIS A 198 -57.56 -2.33 4.81
C HIS A 198 -56.17 -1.92 5.32
N GLU A 199 -56.20 -1.07 6.35
CA GLU A 199 -55.06 -0.56 7.11
C GLU A 199 -54.48 -1.68 7.97
N GLU A 200 -53.15 -1.77 8.07
CA GLU A 200 -52.50 -2.07 9.34
C GLU A 200 -51.07 -1.51 9.35
N ARG A 201 -50.82 -0.70 10.38
CA ARG A 201 -49.62 0.09 10.63
C ARG A 201 -48.59 -0.81 11.33
N TYR A 202 -47.38 -0.90 10.78
CA TYR A 202 -46.19 -1.30 11.52
C TYR A 202 -45.12 -0.21 11.33
N ASP A 203 -44.80 0.47 12.42
CA ASP A 203 -43.62 1.33 12.56
C ASP A 203 -42.38 0.43 12.60
N ASP A 204 -41.42 0.63 11.70
CA ASP A 204 -40.03 0.17 11.86
C ASP A 204 -39.10 1.37 11.67
N ASP A 205 -38.78 1.99 12.80
CA ASP A 205 -37.80 3.03 12.95
C ASP A 205 -36.45 2.38 13.24
N SER A 206 -35.75 1.89 12.20
CA SER A 206 -34.35 1.49 12.31
C SER A 206 -33.60 1.50 10.96
N ALA A 207 -33.60 2.65 10.30
CA ALA A 207 -32.70 2.90 9.18
C ALA A 207 -31.22 2.88 9.66
N VAL A 208 -30.54 1.74 9.47
CA VAL A 208 -29.08 1.66 9.56
C VAL A 208 -28.49 2.42 8.36
N PRO A 209 -27.70 3.49 8.56
CA PRO A 209 -27.12 4.21 7.44
C PRO A 209 -26.09 3.33 6.72
N PRO A 210 -25.97 3.42 5.39
CA PRO A 210 -25.06 2.57 4.64
C PRO A 210 -23.63 2.87 5.05
N ARG A 211 -22.92 1.85 5.55
CA ARG A 211 -21.47 1.93 5.78
C ARG A 211 -20.80 2.27 4.46
N GLN A 212 -20.27 3.49 4.33
CA GLN A 212 -19.34 3.83 3.27
C GLN A 212 -18.09 2.95 3.43
N GLY A 213 -18.09 1.81 2.74
CA GLY A 213 -17.02 0.83 2.81
C GLY A 213 -15.71 1.37 2.23
N VAL A 214 -14.59 0.87 2.74
CA VAL A 214 -13.22 1.20 2.27
C VAL A 214 -13.09 1.10 0.73
N TRP A 215 -13.85 0.19 0.11
CA TRP A 215 -13.97 0.03 -1.35
C TRP A 215 -14.52 1.26 -2.09
N SER A 216 -15.42 2.06 -1.49
CA SER A 216 -15.93 3.28 -2.13
C SER A 216 -14.85 4.36 -2.24
N LYS A 217 -13.97 4.46 -1.24
CA LYS A 217 -12.81 5.37 -1.26
C LYS A 217 -11.78 4.97 -2.31
N ILE A 218 -11.58 3.67 -2.51
CA ILE A 218 -10.66 3.13 -3.53
C ILE A 218 -11.24 3.29 -4.93
N ARG A 219 -12.53 3.02 -5.13
CA ARG A 219 -13.20 3.18 -6.44
C ARG A 219 -13.13 4.63 -6.94
N ASN A 220 -13.34 5.59 -6.04
CA ASN A 220 -13.22 7.02 -6.36
C ASN A 220 -11.76 7.45 -6.62
N TRP A 221 -10.78 6.66 -6.19
CA TRP A 221 -9.35 6.93 -6.41
C TRP A 221 -8.81 6.31 -7.71
N ILE A 222 -9.29 5.13 -8.08
CA ILE A 222 -8.88 4.42 -9.32
C ILE A 222 -9.59 4.99 -10.56
N SER A 223 -10.75 5.62 -10.39
CA SER A 223 -11.51 6.21 -11.50
C SER A 223 -11.03 7.66 -11.74
N PRO A 224 -10.37 7.98 -12.86
CA PRO A 224 -10.16 9.38 -13.20
C PRO A 224 -11.52 10.01 -13.53
N SER A 225 -11.79 11.18 -12.97
CA SER A 225 -12.92 12.02 -13.39
C SER A 225 -12.80 12.26 -14.89
N SER A 226 -13.81 11.80 -15.64
CA SER A 226 -13.97 12.05 -17.08
C SER A 226 -14.01 13.54 -17.39
#